data_AF-A0A2V2AF53-F1
#
_entry.id   AF-A0A2V2AF53-F1
#
_cell.length_a   1.000
_cell.length_b   1.000
_cell.length_c   1.000
_cell.angle_alpha   90.00
_cell.angle_beta   90.00
_cell.angle_gamma   90.00
#
_symmetry.space_group_name_H-M   'P 1'
#
loop_
_entity.id
_entity.type
_entity.pdbx_description
1 polymer ?
#
loop_
_entity_poly.entity_id
_entity_poly.type
_entity_poly.pdbx_seq_one_letter_code
_entity_poly.pdbx_strand_id
1 'polypeptide(L)'
;MRVITVLEAYRKHIEERAALGIVPQPLNAEQTAGLVELLKNPPAGEEAFLVDLITNRVPPGVDEAAYVKAGFLSALAKGEAKSPLIDKKRAVELLGT
;
A
#
# COMPACT_ATOMS: atom_id res chain seq x y z
N MET A 1 10.31 14.12 5.68
CA MET A 1 11.09 13.94 4.43
C MET A 1 11.61 12.51 4.25
N ARG A 2 10.95 11.46 4.78
CA ARG A 2 11.36 10.05 4.66
C ARG A 2 10.29 9.12 4.06
N VAL A 3 9.10 9.65 3.71
CA VAL A 3 7.95 8.85 3.24
C VAL A 3 7.77 8.94 1.73
N ILE A 4 8.12 10.09 1.11
CA ILE A 4 8.11 10.29 -0.35
C ILE A 4 9.05 9.29 -1.06
N THR A 5 10.09 8.83 -0.36
CA THR A 5 11.09 7.87 -0.87
C THR A 5 10.49 6.51 -1.25
N VAL A 6 9.35 6.11 -0.68
CA VAL A 6 8.75 4.79 -0.95
C VAL A 6 8.13 4.75 -2.35
N LEU A 7 7.40 5.79 -2.76
CA LEU A 7 6.82 5.87 -4.11
C LEU A 7 7.89 6.07 -5.18
N GLU A 8 8.88 6.91 -4.91
CA GLU A 8 10.00 7.13 -5.83
C GLU A 8 10.79 5.84 -6.06
N ALA A 9 11.12 5.12 -4.98
CA ALA A 9 11.79 3.82 -5.09
C ALA A 9 10.92 2.79 -5.83
N TYR A 10 9.61 2.79 -5.58
CA TYR A 10 8.71 1.87 -6.27
C TYR A 10 8.59 2.18 -7.76
N ARG A 11 8.48 3.46 -8.15
CA ARG A 11 8.45 3.89 -9.55
C ARG A 11 9.74 3.54 -10.27
N LYS A 12 10.89 3.78 -9.64
CA LYS A 12 12.19 3.38 -10.18
C LYS A 12 12.26 1.86 -10.43
N HIS A 13 11.76 1.05 -9.50
CA HIS A 13 11.68 -0.40 -9.70
C HIS A 13 10.76 -0.80 -10.86
N ILE A 14 9.64 -0.11 -11.06
CA ILE A 14 8.77 -0.33 -12.23
C ILE A 14 9.55 -0.05 -13.51
N GLU A 15 10.26 1.07 -13.60
CA GLU A 15 11.06 1.45 -14.76
C GLU A 15 12.18 0.43 -15.05
N GLU A 16 12.93 0.03 -14.02
CA GLU A 16 14.01 -0.97 -14.14
C GLU A 16 13.48 -2.34 -14.60
N ARG A 17 12.34 -2.79 -14.07
CA ARG A 17 11.70 -4.05 -14.47
C ARG A 17 11.12 -3.96 -15.87
N ALA A 18 10.52 -2.83 -16.24
CA ALA A 18 9.98 -2.59 -17.58
C ALA A 18 11.09 -2.60 -18.64
N ALA A 19 12.28 -2.05 -18.34
CA ALA A 19 13.45 -2.11 -19.21
C ALA A 19 13.93 -3.56 -19.47
N LEU A 20 13.63 -4.48 -18.55
CA LEU A 20 13.89 -5.91 -18.68
C LEU A 20 12.70 -6.69 -19.27
N GLY A 21 11.61 -6.02 -19.66
CA GLY A 21 10.41 -6.64 -20.23
C GLY A 21 9.59 -7.45 -19.23
N ILE A 22 9.72 -7.18 -17.94
CA ILE A 22 9.08 -7.95 -16.86
C ILE A 22 8.27 -7.07 -15.92
N VAL A 23 7.23 -7.64 -15.33
CA VAL A 23 6.34 -6.91 -14.41
C VAL A 23 7.06 -6.54 -13.11
N PRO A 24 6.70 -5.42 -12.45
CA PRO A 24 7.24 -5.07 -11.13
C PRO A 24 6.93 -6.17 -10.11
N GLN A 25 7.81 -6.32 -9.12
CA GLN A 25 7.54 -7.19 -7.98
C GLN A 25 6.43 -6.59 -7.07
N PRO A 26 5.74 -7.43 -6.28
CA PRO A 26 4.89 -6.95 -5.20
C PRO A 26 5.69 -6.10 -4.19
N LEU A 27 4.96 -5.34 -3.37
CA LEU A 27 5.52 -4.59 -2.26
C LEU A 27 5.97 -5.55 -1.17
N ASN A 28 7.15 -5.27 -0.59
CA ASN A 28 7.60 -5.95 0.62
C ASN A 28 7.00 -5.28 1.88
N ALA A 29 7.34 -5.82 3.06
CA ALA A 29 6.81 -5.33 4.33
C ALA A 29 7.20 -3.86 4.62
N GLU A 30 8.43 -3.47 4.32
CA GLU A 30 8.92 -2.10 4.54
C GLU A 30 8.19 -1.09 3.63
N GLN A 31 8.04 -1.41 2.35
CA GLN A 31 7.30 -0.59 1.40
C GLN A 31 5.83 -0.50 1.78
N THR A 32 5.22 -1.59 2.26
CA THR A 32 3.83 -1.60 2.71
C THR A 32 3.65 -0.76 3.97
N ALA A 33 4.59 -0.79 4.91
CA ALA A 33 4.57 0.10 6.08
C ALA A 33 4.67 1.57 5.67
N GLY A 34 5.53 1.89 4.70
CA GLY A 34 5.61 3.22 4.11
C GLY A 34 4.31 3.67 3.42
N LEU A 35 3.68 2.76 2.67
CA LEU A 35 2.39 2.98 2.03
C LEU A 35 1.28 3.26 3.05
N VAL A 36 1.27 2.58 4.20
CA VAL A 36 0.31 2.84 5.28
C VAL A 36 0.39 4.29 5.79
N GLU A 37 1.60 4.84 5.95
CA GLU A 37 1.76 6.23 6.37
C GLU A 37 1.28 7.23 5.31
N LEU A 38 1.48 6.92 4.02
CA LEU A 38 0.93 7.70 2.92
C LEU A 38 -0.60 7.61 2.87
N LEU A 39 -1.19 6.44 3.12
CA LEU A 39 -2.64 6.28 3.16
C LEU A 39 -3.28 7.06 4.31
N LYS A 40 -2.56 7.30 5.42
CA LYS A 40 -3.03 8.16 6.52
C LYS A 40 -2.96 9.65 6.16
N ASN A 41 -1.93 10.07 5.42
CA ASN A 41 -1.68 11.46 5.03
C ASN A 41 -1.28 11.54 3.54
N PRO A 42 -2.22 11.38 2.60
CA PRO A 42 -1.89 11.24 1.19
C PRO A 42 -1.37 12.56 0.60
N PRO A 43 -0.27 12.52 -0.17
CA PRO A 43 0.11 13.64 -1.03
C PRO A 43 -0.99 13.90 -2.06
N ALA A 44 -1.24 15.18 -2.37
CA ALA A 44 -2.22 15.58 -3.37
C ALA A 44 -1.87 14.99 -4.75
N GLY A 45 -2.85 14.38 -5.42
CA GLY A 45 -2.69 13.79 -6.75
C GLY A 45 -2.15 12.36 -6.76
N GLU A 46 -1.81 11.79 -5.61
CA GLU A 46 -1.32 10.41 -5.49
C GLU A 46 -2.41 9.42 -5.02
N GLU A 47 -3.62 9.90 -4.72
CA GLU A 47 -4.65 9.17 -3.98
C GLU A 47 -5.04 7.85 -4.66
N ALA A 48 -5.35 7.90 -5.95
CA ALA A 48 -5.74 6.73 -6.73
C ALA A 48 -4.59 5.70 -6.80
N PHE A 49 -3.35 6.17 -6.92
CA PHE A 49 -2.18 5.30 -6.98
C PHE A 49 -1.96 4.59 -5.65
N LEU A 50 -2.08 5.30 -4.52
CA LEU A 50 -1.96 4.69 -3.19
C LEU A 50 -3.03 3.59 -2.96
N VAL A 51 -4.28 3.84 -3.36
CA VAL A 51 -5.35 2.85 -3.25
C VAL A 51 -5.09 1.66 -4.17
N ASP A 52 -4.55 1.86 -5.38
CA ASP A 52 -4.16 0.76 -6.27
C ASP A 52 -3.06 -0.11 -5.63
N LEU A 53 -2.02 0.50 -5.06
CA LEU A 53 -0.92 -0.22 -4.43
C LEU A 53 -1.39 -1.15 -3.30
N ILE A 54 -2.22 -0.65 -2.37
CA ILE A 54 -2.70 -1.47 -1.24
C ILE A 54 -3.70 -2.54 -1.68
N THR A 55 -4.42 -2.29 -2.77
CA THR A 55 -5.40 -3.24 -3.32
C THR A 55 -4.70 -4.37 -4.06
N ASN A 56 -3.75 -4.04 -4.94
CA ASN A 56 -3.28 -4.94 -5.99
C ASN A 56 -1.80 -5.32 -5.91
N ARG A 57 -1.01 -4.62 -5.09
CA ARG A 57 0.46 -4.76 -5.10
C ARG A 57 1.04 -5.33 -3.81
N VAL A 58 0.23 -5.64 -2.81
CA VAL A 58 0.66 -6.39 -1.62
C VAL A 58 0.39 -7.87 -1.82
N PRO A 59 1.37 -8.78 -1.57
CA PRO A 59 1.13 -10.21 -1.66
C PRO A 59 0.05 -10.67 -0.66
N PRO A 60 -0.76 -11.69 -0.98
CA PRO A 60 -1.77 -12.22 -0.07
C PRO A 60 -1.19 -13.26 0.90
N GLY A 61 -2.02 -13.72 1.85
CA GLY A 61 -1.71 -14.85 2.72
C GLY A 61 -0.86 -14.47 3.93
N VAL A 62 0.16 -15.29 4.22
CA VAL A 62 1.00 -15.17 5.44
C VAL A 62 2.32 -14.42 5.20
N ASP A 63 2.42 -13.70 4.07
CA ASP A 63 3.57 -12.85 3.78
C ASP A 63 3.66 -11.67 4.79
N GLU A 64 4.87 -11.22 5.09
CA GLU A 64 5.09 -10.13 6.05
C GLU A 64 4.43 -8.83 5.59
N ALA A 65 4.40 -8.54 4.28
CA ALA A 65 3.68 -7.40 3.72
C ALA A 65 2.16 -7.55 3.87
N ALA A 66 1.64 -8.78 3.70
CA ALA A 66 0.24 -9.09 3.94
C ALA A 66 -0.15 -8.83 5.40
N TYR A 67 0.72 -9.20 6.35
CA TYR A 67 0.52 -8.93 7.78
C TYR A 67 0.43 -7.42 8.06
N VAL A 68 1.30 -6.61 7.46
CA VAL A 68 1.25 -5.14 7.60
C VAL A 68 -0.05 -4.56 7.01
N LYS A 69 -0.46 -4.99 5.79
CA LYS A 69 -1.73 -4.60 5.18
C LYS A 69 -2.92 -4.98 6.08
N ALA A 70 -2.99 -6.22 6.52
CA ALA A 70 -4.08 -6.73 7.35
C ALA A 70 -4.18 -5.99 8.69
N GLY A 71 -3.04 -5.69 9.32
CA GLY A 71 -2.98 -4.91 10.57
C GLY A 71 -3.55 -3.51 10.39
N PHE A 72 -3.16 -2.80 9.33
CA PHE A 72 -3.68 -1.46 9.04
C PHE A 72 -5.16 -1.47 8.70
N LEU A 73 -5.62 -2.35 7.80
CA LEU A 73 -7.02 -2.44 7.41
C LEU A 73 -7.92 -2.85 8.60
N SER A 74 -7.43 -3.73 9.48
CA SER A 74 -8.12 -4.09 10.72
C SER A 74 -8.26 -2.89 11.66
N ALA A 75 -7.20 -2.08 11.81
CA ALA A 75 -7.24 -0.86 12.61
C ALA A 75 -8.22 0.17 12.04
N LEU A 76 -8.30 0.32 10.70
CA LEU A 76 -9.31 1.16 10.05
C LEU A 76 -10.72 0.64 10.35
N ALA A 77 -10.97 -0.65 10.14
CA ALA A 77 -12.29 -1.27 10.37
C ALA A 77 -12.77 -1.07 11.82
N LYS A 78 -11.86 -1.19 12.80
CA LYS A 78 -12.15 -0.95 14.23
C LYS A 78 -12.22 0.53 14.60
N GLY A 79 -11.71 1.43 13.76
CA GLY A 79 -11.64 2.87 14.05
C GLY A 79 -10.46 3.28 14.94
N GLU A 80 -9.46 2.41 15.07
CA GLU A 80 -8.20 2.65 15.78
C GLU A 80 -7.21 3.47 14.92
N ALA A 81 -7.36 3.41 13.60
CA ALA A 81 -6.64 4.23 12.64
C ALA A 81 -7.62 4.98 11.73
N LYS A 82 -7.13 6.00 11.01
CA LYS A 82 -7.90 6.77 10.04
C LYS A 82 -7.12 6.94 8.74
N SER A 83 -7.85 6.95 7.63
CA SER A 83 -7.36 7.32 6.30
C SER A 83 -8.45 8.14 5.62
N PRO A 84 -8.11 9.24 4.92
CA PRO A 84 -9.08 9.94 4.08
C PRO A 84 -9.45 9.17 2.81
N LEU A 85 -8.72 8.09 2.47
CA LEU A 85 -8.90 7.34 1.22
C LEU A 85 -9.61 5.99 1.39
N ILE A 86 -9.62 5.44 2.60
CA ILE A 86 -10.18 4.12 2.90
C ILE A 86 -11.07 4.23 4.13
N ASP A 87 -12.38 4.12 3.92
CA ASP A 87 -13.35 4.05 5.01
C ASP A 87 -13.41 2.65 5.65
N LYS A 88 -14.18 2.52 6.73
CA LYS A 88 -14.32 1.25 7.45
C LYS A 88 -14.86 0.11 6.60
N LYS A 89 -15.82 0.40 5.71
CA LYS A 89 -16.46 -0.60 4.86
C LYS A 89 -15.44 -1.11 3.83
N ARG A 90 -14.75 -0.20 3.16
CA ARG A 90 -13.70 -0.52 2.19
C ARG A 90 -12.54 -1.27 2.83
N ALA A 91 -12.19 -0.96 4.08
CA ALA A 91 -11.17 -1.70 4.81
C ALA A 91 -11.55 -3.17 5.02
N VAL A 92 -12.81 -3.45 5.38
CA VAL A 92 -13.33 -4.83 5.52
C VAL A 92 -13.37 -5.54 4.17
N GLU A 93 -13.79 -4.85 3.09
CA GLU A 93 -13.75 -5.40 1.73
C GLU A 93 -12.33 -5.84 1.35
N LEU A 94 -11.33 -4.99 1.59
CA LEU A 94 -9.92 -5.28 1.28
C LEU A 94 -9.27 -6.33 2.20
N LEU A 95 -9.85 -6.63 3.36
CA LEU A 95 -9.42 -7.76 4.19
C LEU A 95 -9.90 -9.11 3.62
N GLY A 96 -10.94 -9.10 2.77
CA GLY A 96 -11.47 -10.28 2.12
C GLY A 96 -10.78 -10.65 0.80
N THR A 97 -9.73 -9.93 0.41
CA THR A 97 -8.94 -10.12 -0.82
C THR A 97 -7.56 -10.66 -0.53
#